data_AF-Q17NP5-F1
#
_entry.id   AF-Q17NP5-F1
#
_cell.length_a   1.000
_cell.length_b   1.000
_cell.length_c   1.000
_cell.angle_alpha   90.00
_cell.angle_beta   90.00
_cell.angle_gamma   90.00
#
_symmetry.space_group_name_H-M   'P 1'
#
loop_
_entity.id
_entity.type
_entity.pdbx_description
1 polymer ?
#
loop_
_entity_poly.entity_id
_entity_poly.type
_entity_poly.pdbx_seq_one_letter_code
_entity_poly.pdbx_strand_id
1 'polypeptide(L)'
;HGRLKVRTSAEEAARKQKEREQKAKAFRAGMGRILMKKVTDELDEEMMQLTAKILAANPDVATLWNLRRRCILKLRRLTRKLRVILVFCEETFNYYPNQKIFEDDLRFTEMCLQVNPKSYCAWHHRCWCLENSPSPDWQKEVDLCTKYLKLDERNFHCWDYRRYVTEKANVPPSKELEFCTEKIHNNFSNYSSWHYRSKLLPILYPNKEDPSRPISEEKLLEELELVLTAAFTDPNDSSAWFYQRWLLGYSRPELDLAAFRLDSNRKLAVITFTRPVNLKHSKTKLDFSFSEEMGDVEKWQSASPEETYSVTWFTKDFNCVLPDQAEYSIAFTDEDGKCYKLEVQKPVEGVLVSIKKPKCGYEFGSAVLEVLKAQLANCEHLLEYEPDSKWTLLTAALLMKAIDRSGNHAKILENLEKLQTVDPMRKGYYQDMMNKWSIEIRLECWLEGEKPLEKLDLSELRLNRLAYEQYLAVADEIDLTGNELLEGSLAKFCHFVFCRKLTLTKGGPLAEGAELKMKQLCVSLDELKLVE
;
A
#
# COMPACT_ATOMS: atom_id res chain seq x y z
N HIS A 1 23.79 -13.51 2.94
CA HIS A 1 23.32 -13.63 1.56
C HIS A 1 24.51 -13.61 0.59
N GLY A 2 24.37 -14.21 -0.61
CA GLY A 2 25.40 -14.14 -1.67
C GLY A 2 26.70 -14.92 -1.44
N ARG A 3 26.78 -15.81 -0.43
CA ARG A 3 27.97 -16.63 -0.22
C ARG A 3 27.96 -17.81 -1.21
N LEU A 4 28.80 -17.72 -2.25
CA LEU A 4 29.02 -18.82 -3.17
C LEU A 4 29.53 -20.05 -2.42
N LYS A 5 28.97 -21.22 -2.73
CA LYS A 5 29.44 -22.50 -2.19
C LYS A 5 30.72 -22.90 -2.94
N VAL A 6 31.87 -22.48 -2.43
CA VAL A 6 33.18 -22.87 -2.98
C VAL A 6 33.57 -24.25 -2.45
N ARG A 7 33.92 -25.18 -3.34
CA ARG A 7 34.58 -26.44 -2.96
C ARG A 7 36.01 -26.12 -2.55
N THR A 8 36.26 -25.99 -1.24
CA THR A 8 37.61 -25.79 -0.69
C THR A 8 38.30 -27.12 -0.46
N SER A 9 39.62 -27.18 -0.66
CA SER A 9 40.42 -28.36 -0.29
C SER A 9 40.37 -28.61 1.22
N ALA A 10 40.65 -29.84 1.65
CA ALA A 10 40.66 -30.20 3.09
C ALA A 10 41.64 -29.33 3.90
N GLU A 11 42.80 -29.00 3.31
CA GLU A 11 43.81 -28.14 3.93
C GLU A 11 43.34 -26.68 4.07
N GLU A 12 42.72 -26.12 3.02
CA GLU A 12 42.19 -24.77 3.07
C GLU A 12 41.00 -24.65 4.03
N ALA A 13 40.16 -25.69 4.09
CA ALA A 13 39.07 -25.79 5.06
C ALA A 13 39.59 -25.82 6.51
N ALA A 14 40.63 -26.61 6.78
CA ALA A 14 41.28 -26.67 8.09
C ALA A 14 41.90 -25.33 8.50
N ARG A 15 42.58 -24.63 7.56
CA ARG A 15 43.12 -23.28 7.79
C ARG A 15 42.00 -22.27 8.13
N LYS A 16 40.95 -22.22 7.30
CA LYS A 16 39.79 -21.33 7.53
C LYS A 16 39.07 -21.64 8.85
N GLN A 17 39.00 -22.92 9.24
CA GLN A 17 38.42 -23.33 10.51
C GLN A 17 39.24 -22.82 11.69
N LYS A 18 40.57 -22.99 11.65
CA LYS A 18 41.48 -22.50 12.69
C LYS A 18 41.39 -20.97 12.84
N GLU A 19 41.33 -20.23 11.73
CA GLU A 19 41.13 -18.77 11.74
C GLU A 19 39.78 -18.38 12.35
N ARG A 20 38.70 -19.10 12.02
CA ARG A 20 37.36 -18.86 12.60
C ARG A 20 37.34 -19.14 14.09
N GLU A 21 38.00 -20.19 14.55
CA GLU A 21 38.10 -20.53 15.98
C GLU A 21 38.88 -19.47 16.76
N GLN A 22 39.99 -18.96 16.22
CA GLN A 22 40.73 -17.86 16.82
C GLN A 22 39.87 -16.59 16.92
N LYS A 23 39.17 -16.22 15.83
CA LYS A 23 38.23 -15.08 15.82
C LYS A 23 37.08 -15.28 16.82
N ALA A 24 36.53 -16.48 16.90
CA ALA A 24 35.47 -16.82 17.85
C ALA A 24 35.95 -16.74 19.31
N LYS A 25 37.17 -17.20 19.59
CA LYS A 25 37.79 -17.09 20.93
C LYS A 25 37.97 -15.63 21.33
N ALA A 26 38.51 -14.79 20.44
CA ALA A 26 38.67 -13.36 20.68
C ALA A 26 37.31 -12.65 20.87
N PHE A 27 36.32 -12.98 20.05
CA PHE A 27 34.96 -12.46 20.19
C PHE A 27 34.33 -12.84 21.54
N ARG A 28 34.41 -14.11 21.96
CA ARG A 28 33.88 -14.56 23.25
C ARG A 28 34.55 -13.85 24.42
N ALA A 29 35.88 -13.71 24.39
CA ALA A 29 36.61 -12.99 25.43
C ALA A 29 36.20 -11.51 25.49
N GLY A 30 36.11 -10.83 24.34
CA GLY A 30 35.65 -9.45 24.25
C GLY A 30 34.22 -9.26 24.76
N MET A 31 33.29 -10.11 24.32
CA MET A 31 31.90 -10.11 24.79
C MET A 31 31.80 -10.40 26.30
N GLY A 32 32.57 -11.35 26.82
CA GLY A 32 32.60 -11.66 28.25
C GLY A 32 32.98 -10.43 29.07
N ARG A 33 34.05 -9.72 28.67
CA ARG A 33 34.47 -8.48 29.34
C ARG A 33 33.42 -7.37 29.25
N ILE A 34 32.79 -7.19 28.08
CA ILE A 34 31.69 -6.22 27.91
C ILE A 34 30.51 -6.55 28.84
N LEU A 35 30.13 -7.82 28.95
CA LEU A 35 29.02 -8.25 29.79
C LEU A 35 29.32 -8.03 31.28
N MET A 36 30.55 -8.30 31.72
CA MET A 36 30.97 -7.98 33.09
C MET A 36 30.85 -6.48 33.37
N LYS A 37 31.42 -5.63 32.50
CA LYS A 37 31.34 -4.16 32.62
C LYS A 37 29.90 -3.65 32.58
N LYS A 38 29.01 -4.30 31.82
CA LYS A 38 27.58 -3.99 31.80
C LYS A 38 26.92 -4.27 33.16
N VAL A 39 27.24 -5.40 33.80
CA VAL A 39 26.69 -5.78 35.11
C VAL A 39 27.20 -4.84 36.20
N THR A 40 28.46 -4.43 36.16
CA THR A 40 29.06 -3.49 37.12
C THR A 40 28.80 -2.01 36.81
N ASP A 41 28.02 -1.71 35.77
CA ASP A 41 27.74 -0.35 35.24
C ASP A 41 29.00 0.50 34.96
N GLU A 42 30.09 -0.17 34.57
CA GLU A 42 31.35 0.43 34.13
C GLU A 42 31.23 0.97 32.69
N LEU A 43 30.56 2.11 32.58
CA LEU A 43 30.39 2.85 31.34
C LEU A 43 31.56 3.83 31.16
N ASP A 44 32.67 3.37 30.59
CA ASP A 44 33.92 4.11 30.42
C ASP A 44 34.47 4.04 28.98
N GLU A 45 35.66 4.60 28.75
CA GLU A 45 36.33 4.59 27.45
C GLU A 45 36.73 3.17 27.01
N GLU A 46 37.09 2.30 27.96
CA GLU A 46 37.39 0.90 27.65
C GLU A 46 36.15 0.17 27.10
N MET A 47 34.97 0.38 27.69
CA MET A 47 33.70 -0.15 27.16
C MET A 47 33.44 0.33 25.73
N MET A 48 33.75 1.59 25.42
CA MET A 48 33.69 2.12 24.05
C MET A 48 34.69 1.42 23.12
N GLN A 49 35.93 1.19 23.55
CA GLN A 49 36.92 0.49 22.72
C GLN A 49 36.55 -0.98 22.48
N LEU A 50 36.08 -1.69 23.50
CA LEU A 50 35.66 -3.10 23.41
C LEU A 50 34.46 -3.27 22.47
N THR A 51 33.44 -2.43 22.63
CA THR A 51 32.26 -2.46 21.74
C THR A 51 32.65 -2.10 20.29
N ALA A 52 33.56 -1.14 20.08
CA ALA A 52 34.01 -0.75 18.75
C ALA A 52 34.69 -1.90 18.01
N LYS A 53 35.58 -2.65 18.69
CA LYS A 53 36.28 -3.80 18.10
C LYS A 53 35.33 -4.87 17.56
N ILE A 54 34.23 -5.11 18.27
CA ILE A 54 33.25 -6.12 17.87
C ILE A 54 32.35 -5.57 16.75
N LEU A 55 31.84 -4.34 16.91
CA LEU A 55 30.93 -3.72 15.95
C LEU A 55 31.59 -3.45 14.59
N ALA A 56 32.89 -3.12 14.57
CA ALA A 56 33.66 -2.99 13.34
C ALA A 56 33.70 -4.29 12.51
N ALA A 57 33.56 -5.45 13.14
CA ALA A 57 33.50 -6.74 12.44
C ALA A 57 32.05 -7.20 12.20
N ASN A 58 31.13 -6.86 13.09
CA ASN A 58 29.72 -7.19 13.00
C ASN A 58 28.85 -6.06 13.56
N PRO A 59 28.38 -5.14 12.71
CA PRO A 59 27.59 -3.98 13.15
C PRO A 59 26.16 -4.34 13.56
N ASP A 60 25.72 -5.60 13.43
CA ASP A 60 24.35 -6.00 13.73
C ASP A 60 24.14 -6.45 15.19
N VAL A 61 25.15 -6.31 16.05
CA VAL A 61 25.01 -6.61 17.49
C VAL A 61 24.34 -5.43 18.21
N ALA A 62 23.00 -5.37 18.13
CA ALA A 62 22.18 -4.28 18.66
C ALA A 62 22.50 -3.86 20.11
N THR A 63 22.74 -4.83 20.99
CA THR A 63 23.05 -4.56 22.41
C THR A 63 24.29 -3.70 22.59
N LEU A 64 25.30 -3.84 21.72
CA LEU A 64 26.55 -3.08 21.85
C LEU A 64 26.33 -1.61 21.49
N TRP A 65 25.51 -1.31 20.49
CA TRP A 65 25.11 0.07 20.19
C TRP A 65 24.37 0.72 21.36
N ASN A 66 23.48 -0.02 22.04
CA ASN A 66 22.79 0.48 23.24
C ASN A 66 23.80 0.83 24.36
N LEU A 67 24.81 -0.01 24.57
CA LEU A 67 25.87 0.24 25.55
C LEU A 67 26.73 1.44 25.16
N ARG A 68 27.08 1.58 23.88
CA ARG A 68 27.79 2.76 23.37
C ARG A 68 27.02 4.06 23.64
N ARG A 69 25.71 4.09 23.35
CA ARG A 69 24.87 5.27 23.64
C ARG A 69 24.89 5.63 25.13
N ARG A 70 24.81 4.63 26.02
CA ARG A 70 24.92 4.85 27.48
C ARG A 70 26.29 5.44 27.86
N CYS A 71 27.38 4.92 27.31
CA CYS A 71 28.73 5.46 27.53
C CYS A 71 28.82 6.92 27.06
N ILE A 72 28.39 7.22 25.83
CA ILE A 72 28.42 8.58 25.26
C ILE A 72 27.63 9.56 26.14
N LEU A 73 26.43 9.19 26.59
CA LEU A 73 25.62 10.04 27.47
C LEU A 73 26.30 10.29 28.83
N LYS A 74 26.96 9.29 29.40
CA LYS A 74 27.73 9.45 30.65
C LYS A 74 28.94 10.35 30.45
N LEU A 75 29.74 10.13 29.40
CA LEU A 75 30.89 10.96 29.05
C LEU A 75 30.49 12.41 28.81
N ARG A 76 29.36 12.66 28.12
CA ARG A 76 28.79 14.00 27.91
C ARG A 76 28.45 14.69 29.24
N ARG A 77 27.86 13.96 30.20
CA ARG A 77 27.54 14.50 31.53
C ARG A 77 28.79 14.86 32.33
N LEU A 78 29.81 14.00 32.31
CA LEU A 78 31.08 14.25 33.01
C LEU A 78 31.79 15.47 32.45
N THR A 79 31.85 15.58 31.12
CA THR A 79 32.48 16.70 30.42
C THR A 79 31.77 18.03 30.71
N ARG A 80 30.43 18.04 30.83
CA ARG A 80 29.68 19.23 31.27
C ARG A 80 30.01 19.64 32.70
N LYS A 81 30.15 18.68 33.63
CA LYS A 81 30.51 18.97 35.03
C LYS A 81 31.91 19.56 35.15
N LEU A 82 32.90 19.02 34.43
CA LEU A 82 34.25 19.59 34.41
C LEU A 82 34.27 21.02 33.84
N ARG A 83 33.46 21.30 32.81
CA ARG A 83 33.37 22.66 32.24
C ARG A 83 32.80 23.67 33.24
N VAL A 84 31.81 23.31 34.05
CA VAL A 84 31.30 24.21 35.12
C VAL A 84 32.38 24.53 36.15
N ILE A 85 33.27 23.59 36.44
CA ILE A 85 34.39 23.78 37.38
C ILE A 85 35.45 24.71 36.75
N LEU A 86 35.77 24.53 35.47
CA LEU A 86 36.81 25.30 34.77
C LEU A 86 36.38 26.71 34.35
N VAL A 87 35.08 27.02 34.26
CA VAL A 87 34.59 28.40 33.99
C VAL A 87 34.96 29.37 35.13
N PHE A 88 35.36 28.87 36.31
CA PHE A 88 35.94 29.69 37.38
C PHE A 88 37.41 30.07 37.17
N CYS A 89 38.06 29.57 36.11
CA CYS A 89 39.39 29.97 35.68
C CYS A 89 39.27 30.58 34.28
N GLU A 90 39.48 31.89 34.17
CA GLU A 90 39.43 32.64 32.91
C GLU A 90 40.53 32.18 31.96
N GLU A 91 40.28 31.12 31.18
CA GLU A 91 40.92 30.85 29.89
C GLU A 91 40.41 29.49 29.38
N THR A 92 39.40 29.48 28.51
CA THR A 92 39.30 28.44 27.46
C THR A 92 38.30 28.86 26.37
N PHE A 93 38.88 29.32 25.26
CA PHE A 93 38.24 29.51 23.95
C PHE A 93 37.57 28.21 23.44
N ASN A 94 36.31 28.30 23.02
CA ASN A 94 35.63 27.56 21.93
C ASN A 94 35.90 26.07 21.62
N TYR A 95 36.37 25.24 22.56
CA TYR A 95 36.36 23.78 22.40
C TYR A 95 35.04 23.20 22.93
N TYR A 96 34.26 22.54 22.07
CA TYR A 96 33.11 21.73 22.49
C TYR A 96 33.53 20.25 22.56
N PRO A 97 34.15 19.76 23.65
CA PRO A 97 34.55 18.35 23.78
C PRO A 97 33.38 17.38 23.61
N ASN A 98 32.15 17.83 23.84
CA ASN A 98 30.93 17.05 23.61
C ASN A 98 30.65 16.81 22.12
N GLN A 99 31.00 17.73 21.23
CA GLN A 99 30.76 17.61 19.79
C GLN A 99 31.65 16.52 19.19
N LYS A 100 32.94 16.52 19.54
CA LYS A 100 33.93 15.57 19.04
C LYS A 100 33.54 14.11 19.29
N ILE A 101 32.94 13.80 20.44
CA ILE A 101 32.47 12.44 20.76
C ILE A 101 31.44 11.96 19.73
N PHE A 102 30.51 12.83 19.31
CA PHE A 102 29.53 12.48 18.28
C PHE A 102 30.17 12.39 16.90
N GLU A 103 31.08 13.29 16.55
CA GLU A 103 31.80 13.25 15.26
C GLU A 103 32.64 11.96 15.10
N ASP A 104 33.36 11.57 16.14
CA ASP A 104 34.16 10.35 16.16
C ASP A 104 33.25 9.11 16.03
N ASP A 105 32.10 9.10 16.71
CA ASP A 105 31.16 7.98 16.63
C ASP A 105 30.37 7.95 15.31
N LEU A 106 30.11 9.11 14.68
CA LEU A 106 29.60 9.19 13.31
C LEU A 106 30.59 8.61 12.31
N ARG A 107 31.90 8.91 12.44
CA ARG A 107 32.94 8.25 11.62
C ARG A 107 32.97 6.75 11.85
N PHE A 108 32.79 6.31 13.10
CA PHE A 108 32.73 4.89 13.42
C PHE A 108 31.52 4.19 12.78
N THR A 109 30.34 4.83 12.76
CA THR A 109 29.19 4.28 12.02
C THR A 109 29.45 4.21 10.52
N GLU A 110 30.17 5.18 9.93
CA GLU A 110 30.56 5.14 8.51
C GLU A 110 31.42 3.90 8.23
N MET A 111 32.42 3.62 9.07
CA MET A 111 33.25 2.40 8.97
C MET A 111 32.41 1.12 9.08
N CYS A 112 31.48 1.08 10.04
CA CYS A 112 30.56 -0.05 10.21
C CYS A 112 29.67 -0.28 8.98
N LEU A 113 29.19 0.80 8.36
CA LEU A 113 28.34 0.73 7.16
C LEU A 113 29.12 0.30 5.91
N GLN A 114 30.44 0.53 5.85
CA GLN A 114 31.26 -0.06 4.78
C GLN A 114 31.34 -1.60 4.90
N VAL A 115 31.24 -2.14 6.12
CA VAL A 115 31.23 -3.59 6.36
C VAL A 115 29.85 -4.19 6.07
N ASN A 116 28.79 -3.54 6.54
CA ASN A 116 27.42 -3.91 6.20
C ASN A 116 26.56 -2.66 5.95
N PRO A 117 26.35 -2.25 4.69
CA PRO A 117 25.56 -1.06 4.36
C PRO A 117 24.05 -1.24 4.62
N LYS A 118 23.63 -2.47 4.98
CA LYS A 118 22.25 -2.85 5.31
C LYS A 118 22.04 -3.11 6.80
N SER A 119 22.96 -2.63 7.64
CA SER A 119 22.84 -2.75 9.09
C SER A 119 21.82 -1.74 9.65
N TYR A 120 20.66 -2.24 10.09
CA TYR A 120 19.65 -1.41 10.78
C TYR A 120 20.25 -0.71 12.00
N CYS A 121 21.06 -1.42 12.78
CA CYS A 121 21.60 -0.90 14.03
C CYS A 121 22.58 0.26 13.80
N ALA A 122 23.44 0.17 12.77
CA ALA A 122 24.37 1.24 12.44
C ALA A 122 23.66 2.49 11.94
N TRP A 123 22.68 2.36 11.04
CA TRP A 123 21.86 3.49 10.56
C TRP A 123 21.07 4.15 11.70
N HIS A 124 20.40 3.35 12.53
CA HIS A 124 19.64 3.88 13.67
C HIS A 124 20.54 4.59 14.68
N HIS A 125 21.71 4.03 14.98
CA HIS A 125 22.67 4.66 15.87
C HIS A 125 23.21 5.98 15.29
N ARG A 126 23.39 6.06 13.97
CA ARG A 126 23.76 7.29 13.27
C ARG A 126 22.70 8.38 13.42
N CYS A 127 21.40 8.06 13.27
CA CYS A 127 20.30 8.99 13.57
C CYS A 127 20.40 9.51 15.02
N TRP A 128 20.57 8.59 15.98
CA TRP A 128 20.67 8.95 17.39
C TRP A 128 21.86 9.89 17.67
N CYS A 129 23.02 9.66 17.05
CA CYS A 129 24.19 10.52 17.20
C CYS A 129 23.89 11.96 16.74
N LEU A 130 23.23 12.14 15.60
CA LEU A 130 22.88 13.46 15.07
C LEU A 130 21.85 14.17 15.95
N GLU A 131 20.80 13.48 16.39
CA GLU A 131 19.77 14.04 17.26
C GLU A 131 20.30 14.49 18.63
N ASN A 132 21.38 13.87 19.10
CA ASN A 132 21.99 14.18 20.41
C ASN A 132 23.23 15.06 20.31
N SER A 133 23.70 15.33 19.09
CA SER A 133 24.84 16.19 18.81
C SER A 133 24.50 17.65 19.15
N PRO A 134 25.40 18.41 19.80
CA PRO A 134 25.20 19.84 20.02
C PRO A 134 25.06 20.66 18.73
N SER A 135 25.77 20.26 17.67
CA SER A 135 25.77 20.94 16.37
C SER A 135 25.81 19.88 15.25
N PRO A 136 24.66 19.26 14.91
CA PRO A 136 24.59 18.30 13.82
C PRO A 136 24.73 18.98 12.46
N ASP A 137 25.59 18.44 11.60
CA ASP A 137 25.74 18.86 10.22
C ASP A 137 24.85 17.99 9.33
N TRP A 138 23.58 18.36 9.20
CA TRP A 138 22.60 17.58 8.41
C TRP A 138 22.91 17.59 6.91
N GLN A 139 23.49 18.66 6.38
CA GLN A 139 23.83 18.76 4.96
C GLN A 139 24.91 17.74 4.57
N LYS A 140 25.93 17.58 5.41
CA LYS A 140 26.95 16.54 5.23
C LYS A 140 26.35 15.13 5.14
N GLU A 141 25.26 14.88 5.85
CA GLU A 141 24.57 13.58 5.83
C GLU A 141 23.75 13.37 4.56
N VAL A 142 23.16 14.44 4.00
CA VAL A 142 22.56 14.42 2.67
C VAL A 142 23.62 14.07 1.61
N ASP A 143 24.81 14.67 1.70
CA ASP A 143 25.92 14.39 0.78
C ASP A 143 26.46 12.96 0.93
N LEU A 144 26.51 12.44 2.16
CA LEU A 144 26.84 11.04 2.43
C LEU A 144 25.85 10.10 1.75
N CYS A 145 24.55 10.40 1.83
CA CYS A 145 23.53 9.60 1.13
C CYS A 145 23.75 9.63 -0.38
N THR A 146 24.06 10.79 -0.96
CA THR A 146 24.41 10.91 -2.38
C THR A 146 25.57 10.00 -2.76
N LYS A 147 26.63 9.95 -1.94
CA LYS A 147 27.78 9.04 -2.12
C LYS A 147 27.36 7.58 -2.02
N TYR A 148 26.58 7.20 -1.02
CA TYR A 148 26.20 5.81 -0.79
C TYR A 148 25.24 5.28 -1.87
N LEU A 149 24.33 6.12 -2.34
CA LEU A 149 23.44 5.81 -3.46
C LEU A 149 24.14 5.86 -4.84
N LYS A 150 25.42 6.27 -4.91
CA LYS A 150 26.26 6.00 -6.09
C LYS A 150 26.89 4.60 -6.05
N LEU A 151 27.07 4.03 -4.85
CA LEU A 151 27.66 2.69 -4.67
C LEU A 151 26.60 1.58 -4.74
N ASP A 152 25.45 1.79 -4.12
CA ASP A 152 24.29 0.91 -4.19
C ASP A 152 23.03 1.76 -4.26
N GLU A 153 22.58 2.03 -5.48
CA GLU A 153 21.42 2.87 -5.77
C GLU A 153 20.10 2.24 -5.32
N ARG A 154 20.09 0.95 -4.99
CA ARG A 154 18.91 0.20 -4.52
C ARG A 154 18.94 -0.05 -3.01
N ASN A 155 19.90 0.53 -2.29
CA ASN A 155 19.95 0.42 -0.84
C ASN A 155 18.81 1.20 -0.17
N PHE A 156 17.71 0.52 0.13
CA PHE A 156 16.54 1.14 0.75
C PHE A 156 16.85 1.78 2.12
N HIS A 157 17.81 1.25 2.88
CA HIS A 157 18.21 1.88 4.16
C HIS A 157 18.80 3.27 3.94
N CYS A 158 19.60 3.43 2.87
CA CYS A 158 20.18 4.71 2.53
C CYS A 158 19.11 5.67 1.98
N TRP A 159 18.13 5.19 1.23
CA TRP A 159 16.98 5.99 0.80
C TRP A 159 16.12 6.43 1.98
N ASP A 160 15.84 5.54 2.93
CA ASP A 160 15.10 5.86 4.15
C ASP A 160 15.85 6.88 5.01
N TYR A 161 17.15 6.68 5.19
CA TYR A 161 18.01 7.62 5.90
C TYR A 161 18.08 8.96 5.17
N ARG A 162 18.15 8.98 3.83
CA ARG A 162 18.10 10.20 3.02
C ARG A 162 16.85 11.00 3.32
N ARG A 163 15.66 10.39 3.24
CA ARG A 163 14.38 11.07 3.53
C ARG A 163 14.38 11.70 4.92
N TYR A 164 14.91 10.99 5.91
CA TYR A 164 15.06 11.49 7.27
C TYR A 164 16.02 12.69 7.36
N VAL A 165 17.21 12.63 6.77
CA VAL A 165 18.20 13.72 6.88
C VAL A 165 17.84 14.93 6.00
N THR A 166 17.17 14.74 4.87
CA THR A 166 16.68 15.83 4.03
C THR A 166 15.58 16.63 4.74
N GLU A 167 14.70 15.95 5.48
CA GLU A 167 13.71 16.59 6.34
C GLU A 167 14.41 17.43 7.43
N LYS A 168 15.38 16.85 8.13
CA LYS A 168 16.14 17.56 9.19
C LYS A 168 16.99 18.72 8.67
N ALA A 169 17.52 18.61 7.46
CA ALA A 169 18.26 19.67 6.77
C ALA A 169 17.35 20.74 6.14
N ASN A 170 16.02 20.58 6.19
CA ASN A 170 15.05 21.42 5.48
C ASN A 170 15.35 21.52 3.97
N VAL A 171 15.80 20.43 3.35
CA VAL A 171 15.99 20.36 1.89
C VAL A 171 14.61 20.47 1.23
N PRO A 172 14.39 21.42 0.32
CA PRO A 172 13.10 21.55 -0.36
C PRO A 172 12.75 20.28 -1.15
N PRO A 173 11.47 19.83 -1.15
CA PRO A 173 11.06 18.65 -1.92
C PRO A 173 11.38 18.75 -3.43
N SER A 174 11.44 19.97 -3.98
CA SER A 174 11.85 20.21 -5.37
C SER A 174 13.29 19.77 -5.65
N LYS A 175 14.22 19.97 -4.71
CA LYS A 175 15.61 19.49 -4.82
C LYS A 175 15.72 17.98 -4.75
N GLU A 176 14.88 17.34 -3.94
CA GLU A 176 14.81 15.87 -3.92
C GLU A 176 14.16 15.31 -5.20
N LEU A 177 13.22 16.04 -5.81
CA LEU A 177 12.65 15.66 -7.10
C LEU A 177 13.70 15.75 -8.22
N GLU A 178 14.49 16.83 -8.25
CA GLU A 178 15.66 16.99 -9.14
C GLU A 178 16.65 15.83 -8.95
N PHE A 179 16.98 15.48 -7.70
CA PHE A 179 17.86 14.34 -7.39
C PHE A 179 17.30 13.02 -7.94
N CYS A 180 15.99 12.79 -7.81
CA CYS A 180 15.36 11.61 -8.38
C CYS A 180 15.42 11.60 -9.92
N THR A 181 15.20 12.75 -10.56
CA THR A 181 15.35 12.90 -12.02
C THR A 181 16.77 12.53 -12.45
N GLU A 182 17.80 13.06 -11.78
CA GLU A 182 19.21 12.73 -12.06
C GLU A 182 19.46 11.22 -11.92
N LYS A 183 18.92 10.58 -10.88
CA LYS A 183 19.07 9.13 -10.68
C LYS A 183 18.42 8.30 -11.77
N ILE A 184 17.26 8.72 -12.28
CA ILE A 184 16.56 8.04 -13.39
C ILE A 184 17.30 8.24 -14.71
N HIS A 185 17.79 9.45 -15.00
CA HIS A 185 18.58 9.69 -16.21
C HIS A 185 19.87 8.87 -16.23
N ASN A 186 20.51 8.67 -15.07
CA ASN A 186 21.69 7.81 -14.95
C ASN A 186 21.35 6.32 -15.02
N ASN A 187 20.21 5.91 -14.45
CA ASN A 187 19.70 4.55 -14.52
C ASN A 187 18.16 4.53 -14.42
N PHE A 188 17.50 4.32 -15.55
CA PHE A 188 16.04 4.27 -15.64
C PHE A 188 15.46 3.06 -14.88
N SER A 189 16.25 2.02 -14.59
CA SER A 189 15.84 0.87 -13.77
C SER A 189 15.83 1.14 -12.26
N ASN A 190 16.11 2.37 -11.83
CA ASN A 190 16.16 2.71 -10.41
C ASN A 190 14.76 2.84 -9.78
N TYR A 191 14.18 1.70 -9.40
CA TYR A 191 12.86 1.64 -8.75
C TYR A 191 12.73 2.53 -7.52
N SER A 192 13.79 2.64 -6.70
CA SER A 192 13.76 3.48 -5.49
C SER A 192 13.59 4.96 -5.83
N SER A 193 14.18 5.42 -6.93
CA SER A 193 14.00 6.79 -7.43
C SER A 193 12.56 7.01 -7.89
N TRP A 194 12.02 6.14 -8.75
CA TRP A 194 10.61 6.22 -9.19
C TRP A 194 9.64 6.22 -8.01
N HIS A 195 9.88 5.35 -7.03
CA HIS A 195 9.08 5.32 -5.81
C HIS A 195 9.14 6.63 -5.04
N TYR A 196 10.34 7.21 -4.87
CA TYR A 196 10.46 8.46 -4.12
C TYR A 196 9.82 9.64 -4.86
N ARG A 197 9.93 9.69 -6.20
CA ARG A 197 9.15 10.64 -7.02
C ARG A 197 7.66 10.53 -6.76
N SER A 198 7.12 9.32 -6.71
CA SER A 198 5.70 9.06 -6.44
C SER A 198 5.23 9.60 -5.07
N LYS A 199 6.16 9.89 -4.15
CA LYS A 199 5.90 10.51 -2.84
C LYS A 199 6.10 12.03 -2.84
N LEU A 200 7.03 12.53 -3.66
CA LEU A 200 7.34 13.97 -3.76
C LEU A 200 6.33 14.73 -4.62
N LEU A 201 5.89 14.14 -5.74
CA LEU A 201 5.01 14.81 -6.68
C LEU A 201 3.66 15.23 -6.06
N PRO A 202 2.98 14.42 -5.21
CA PRO A 202 1.74 14.86 -4.57
C PRO A 202 1.91 16.04 -3.62
N ILE A 203 3.12 16.24 -3.08
CA ILE A 203 3.43 17.37 -2.18
C ILE A 203 3.65 18.64 -3.01
N LEU A 204 4.33 18.53 -4.14
CA LEU A 204 4.72 19.66 -4.99
C LEU A 204 3.62 20.09 -5.96
N TYR A 205 2.86 19.14 -6.49
CA TYR A 205 1.90 19.32 -7.56
C TYR A 205 0.57 18.59 -7.27
N PRO A 206 -0.08 18.85 -6.11
CA PRO A 206 -1.31 18.16 -5.76
C PRO A 206 -2.42 18.46 -6.78
N ASN A 207 -3.27 17.48 -7.05
CA ASN A 207 -4.51 17.73 -7.77
C ASN A 207 -5.51 18.43 -6.83
N LYS A 208 -5.87 19.67 -7.15
CA LYS A 208 -6.79 20.48 -6.33
C LYS A 208 -8.26 20.18 -6.61
N GLU A 209 -8.57 19.70 -7.80
CA GLU A 209 -9.94 19.48 -8.28
C GLU A 209 -10.44 18.09 -7.87
N ASP A 210 -9.60 17.07 -8.02
CA ASP A 210 -9.87 15.72 -7.57
C ASP A 210 -8.75 15.23 -6.63
N PRO A 211 -8.94 15.35 -5.30
CA PRO A 211 -7.97 14.86 -4.31
C PRO A 211 -7.69 13.36 -4.40
N SER A 212 -8.54 12.58 -5.07
CA SER A 212 -8.30 11.15 -5.30
C SER A 212 -7.29 10.88 -6.43
N ARG A 213 -6.90 11.92 -7.19
CA ARG A 213 -5.75 11.91 -8.08
C ARG A 213 -4.55 12.52 -7.35
N PRO A 214 -3.39 11.84 -7.32
CA PRO A 214 -2.26 12.30 -6.52
C PRO A 214 -1.62 13.58 -7.06
N ILE A 215 -1.71 13.84 -8.37
CA ILE A 215 -0.98 14.93 -9.04
C ILE A 215 -1.86 15.70 -10.03
N SER A 216 -1.52 16.97 -10.27
CA SER A 216 -2.20 17.84 -11.26
C SER A 216 -2.12 17.27 -12.68
N GLU A 217 -3.07 17.65 -13.54
CA GLU A 217 -3.08 17.19 -14.95
C GLU A 217 -1.83 17.61 -15.72
N GLU A 218 -1.38 18.87 -15.55
CA GLU A 218 -0.16 19.39 -16.15
C GLU A 218 1.05 18.53 -15.79
N LYS A 219 1.20 18.19 -14.50
CA LYS A 219 2.33 17.37 -14.07
C LYS A 219 2.20 15.91 -14.48
N LEU A 220 0.98 15.39 -14.57
CA LEU A 220 0.71 14.06 -15.10
C LEU A 220 1.18 13.92 -16.55
N LEU A 221 0.95 14.93 -17.41
CA LEU A 221 1.43 14.94 -18.78
C LEU A 221 2.95 14.78 -18.85
N GLU A 222 3.69 15.61 -18.11
CA GLU A 222 5.15 15.56 -18.06
C GLU A 222 5.68 14.19 -17.59
N GLU A 223 5.08 13.61 -16.54
CA GLU A 223 5.53 12.31 -16.03
C GLU A 223 5.17 11.14 -16.96
N LEU A 224 4.06 11.22 -17.71
CA LEU A 224 3.70 10.24 -18.73
C LEU A 224 4.72 10.24 -19.89
N GLU A 225 5.20 11.40 -20.32
CA GLU A 225 6.26 11.49 -21.33
C GLU A 225 7.61 10.95 -20.82
N LEU A 226 7.96 11.27 -19.58
CA LEU A 226 9.18 10.78 -18.95
C LEU A 226 9.21 9.25 -18.86
N VAL A 227 8.14 8.65 -18.35
CA VAL A 227 8.10 7.20 -18.16
C VAL A 227 7.98 6.44 -19.48
N LEU A 228 7.35 7.05 -20.49
CA LEU A 228 7.30 6.49 -21.84
C LEU A 228 8.72 6.31 -22.39
N THR A 229 9.53 7.36 -22.29
CA THR A 229 10.92 7.32 -22.75
C THR A 229 11.70 6.20 -22.05
N ALA A 230 11.53 6.05 -20.74
CA ALA A 230 12.17 4.99 -19.96
C ALA A 230 11.72 3.58 -20.38
N ALA A 231 10.41 3.36 -20.48
CA ALA A 231 9.82 2.05 -20.77
C ALA A 231 10.17 1.53 -22.17
N PHE A 232 10.28 2.43 -23.16
CA PHE A 232 10.64 2.06 -24.53
C PHE A 232 12.16 2.01 -24.78
N THR A 233 12.98 2.54 -23.87
CA THR A 233 14.44 2.37 -23.93
C THR A 233 14.86 0.96 -23.51
N ASP A 234 14.20 0.39 -22.49
CA ASP A 234 14.36 -1.02 -22.10
C ASP A 234 13.00 -1.61 -21.69
N PRO A 235 12.28 -2.26 -22.63
CA PRO A 235 10.98 -2.88 -22.36
C PRO A 235 11.00 -3.96 -21.28
N ASN A 236 12.17 -4.53 -20.95
CA ASN A 236 12.29 -5.55 -19.92
C ASN A 236 12.37 -4.95 -18.50
N ASP A 237 12.64 -3.65 -18.36
CA ASP A 237 12.70 -3.00 -17.06
C ASP A 237 11.31 -2.81 -16.45
N SER A 238 11.06 -3.49 -15.34
CA SER A 238 9.76 -3.40 -14.67
C SER A 238 9.46 -2.04 -14.00
N SER A 239 10.48 -1.24 -13.70
CA SER A 239 10.33 -0.07 -12.83
C SER A 239 9.51 1.03 -13.49
N ALA A 240 9.81 1.32 -14.76
CA ALA A 240 9.05 2.27 -15.55
C ALA A 240 7.58 1.82 -15.69
N TRP A 241 7.33 0.54 -15.99
CA TRP A 241 5.96 0.02 -16.11
C TRP A 241 5.15 0.12 -14.81
N PHE A 242 5.76 -0.14 -13.66
CA PHE A 242 5.09 0.04 -12.36
C PHE A 242 4.79 1.51 -12.08
N TYR A 243 5.69 2.42 -12.45
CA TYR A 243 5.47 3.86 -12.30
C TYR A 243 4.37 4.38 -13.24
N GLN A 244 4.36 3.94 -14.50
CA GLN A 244 3.28 4.21 -15.46
C GLN A 244 1.93 3.76 -14.91
N ARG A 245 1.85 2.55 -14.34
CA ARG A 245 0.63 2.07 -13.71
C ARG A 245 0.17 2.95 -12.54
N TRP A 246 1.11 3.50 -11.76
CA TRP A 246 0.77 4.44 -10.70
C TRP A 246 0.20 5.76 -11.27
N LEU A 247 0.75 6.29 -12.37
CA LEU A 247 0.25 7.49 -13.05
C LEU A 247 -1.18 7.36 -13.57
N LEU A 248 -1.57 6.16 -14.01
CA LEU A 248 -2.96 5.86 -14.40
C LEU A 248 -3.94 5.78 -13.22
N GLY A 249 -3.45 6.01 -11.99
CA GLY A 249 -4.27 6.17 -10.79
C GLY A 249 -4.67 4.87 -10.12
N TYR A 250 -4.08 3.71 -10.46
CA TYR A 250 -4.38 2.44 -9.78
C TYR A 250 -3.93 2.44 -8.31
N SER A 251 -4.71 3.11 -7.47
CA SER A 251 -4.57 3.25 -6.04
C SER A 251 -5.69 2.48 -5.34
N ARG A 252 -5.52 2.21 -4.04
CA ARG A 252 -6.61 1.63 -3.25
C ARG A 252 -7.72 2.68 -3.09
N PRO A 253 -9.00 2.33 -3.30
CA PRO A 253 -10.08 3.27 -3.07
C PRO A 253 -10.05 3.75 -1.62
N GLU A 254 -10.28 5.04 -1.41
CA GLU A 254 -10.47 5.58 -0.06
C GLU A 254 -11.73 4.98 0.57
N LEU A 255 -11.77 4.98 1.91
CA LEU A 255 -12.98 4.61 2.63
C LEU A 255 -14.07 5.65 2.32
N ASP A 256 -15.26 5.17 1.98
CA ASP A 256 -16.47 5.94 1.83
C ASP A 256 -17.68 5.01 1.97
N LEU A 257 -18.86 5.59 2.18
CA LEU A 257 -20.15 4.92 2.06
C LEU A 257 -20.41 4.61 0.58
N ALA A 258 -20.57 3.33 0.23
CA ALA A 258 -20.75 2.88 -1.15
C ALA A 258 -22.23 2.84 -1.56
N ALA A 259 -23.08 2.22 -0.74
CA ALA A 259 -24.51 2.13 -1.00
C ALA A 259 -25.30 1.93 0.30
N PHE A 260 -26.56 2.36 0.29
CA PHE A 260 -27.55 2.16 1.33
C PHE A 260 -28.89 1.80 0.70
N ARG A 261 -29.60 0.83 1.30
CA ARG A 261 -30.99 0.54 0.95
C ARG A 261 -31.76 0.17 2.21
N LEU A 262 -32.95 0.74 2.38
CA LEU A 262 -33.90 0.41 3.43
C LEU A 262 -35.27 0.18 2.80
N ASP A 263 -35.95 -0.86 3.25
CA ASP A 263 -37.34 -1.15 2.95
C ASP A 263 -38.10 -1.37 4.26
N SER A 264 -38.95 -0.42 4.63
CA SER A 264 -39.70 -0.43 5.89
C SER A 264 -40.77 -1.53 5.92
N ASN A 265 -41.32 -1.90 4.75
CA ASN A 265 -42.32 -2.97 4.66
C ASN A 265 -41.67 -4.33 4.91
N ARG A 266 -40.45 -4.51 4.40
CA ARG A 266 -39.64 -5.72 4.64
C ARG A 266 -38.90 -5.69 5.97
N LYS A 267 -38.87 -4.54 6.67
CA LYS A 267 -38.06 -4.30 7.86
C LYS A 267 -36.60 -4.72 7.66
N LEU A 268 -36.04 -4.41 6.49
CA LEU A 268 -34.68 -4.77 6.11
C LEU A 268 -33.93 -3.52 5.65
N ALA A 269 -32.71 -3.36 6.14
CA ALA A 269 -31.82 -2.29 5.71
C ALA A 269 -30.38 -2.81 5.58
N VAL A 270 -29.66 -2.26 4.60
CA VAL A 270 -28.25 -2.56 4.35
C VAL A 270 -27.49 -1.26 4.15
N ILE A 271 -26.28 -1.20 4.72
CA ILE A 271 -25.30 -0.14 4.50
C ILE A 271 -23.99 -0.78 4.08
N THR A 272 -23.34 -0.21 3.09
CA THR A 272 -22.11 -0.76 2.52
C THR A 272 -21.02 0.28 2.37
N PHE A 273 -19.78 -0.19 2.35
CA PHE A 273 -18.58 0.64 2.40
C PHE A 273 -17.59 0.21 1.32
N THR A 274 -16.89 1.16 0.72
CA THR A 274 -15.85 0.91 -0.30
C THR A 274 -14.69 0.07 0.25
N ARG A 275 -14.52 0.02 1.57
CA ARG A 275 -13.54 -0.81 2.30
C ARG A 275 -14.19 -1.44 3.54
N PRO A 276 -13.70 -2.59 4.01
CA PRO A 276 -14.21 -3.19 5.25
C PRO A 276 -14.07 -2.23 6.44
N VAL A 277 -15.14 -2.10 7.23
CA VAL A 277 -15.18 -1.31 8.49
C VAL A 277 -15.68 -2.17 9.64
N ASN A 278 -15.32 -1.78 10.87
CA ASN A 278 -15.86 -2.37 12.09
C ASN A 278 -16.88 -1.41 12.72
N LEU A 279 -18.18 -1.68 12.50
CA LEU A 279 -19.26 -0.89 13.10
C LEU A 279 -19.33 -1.05 14.62
N LYS A 280 -18.82 -2.18 15.15
CA LYS A 280 -18.85 -2.51 16.58
C LYS A 280 -17.67 -1.92 17.36
N HIS A 281 -16.80 -1.15 16.69
CA HIS A 281 -15.69 -0.48 17.36
C HIS A 281 -16.19 0.73 18.18
N SER A 282 -15.64 0.93 19.38
CA SER A 282 -16.15 1.91 20.37
C SER A 282 -16.13 3.38 19.93
N LYS A 283 -15.32 3.71 18.93
CA LYS A 283 -15.24 5.07 18.35
C LYS A 283 -16.14 5.27 17.12
N THR A 284 -16.60 4.18 16.53
CA THR A 284 -17.40 4.22 15.30
C THR A 284 -18.80 4.71 15.60
N LYS A 285 -19.38 5.53 14.72
CA LYS A 285 -20.75 6.06 14.86
C LYS A 285 -21.49 6.03 13.54
N LEU A 286 -22.79 5.75 13.63
CA LEU A 286 -23.74 5.91 12.54
C LEU A 286 -24.84 6.87 12.97
N ASP A 287 -25.07 7.90 12.18
CA ASP A 287 -26.13 8.87 12.40
C ASP A 287 -27.03 8.90 11.16
N PHE A 288 -28.33 8.70 11.38
CA PHE A 288 -29.35 8.74 10.33
C PHE A 288 -30.27 9.91 10.61
N SER A 289 -30.46 10.82 9.63
CA SER A 289 -31.31 12.00 9.83
C SER A 289 -32.79 11.69 10.04
N PHE A 290 -33.19 10.43 9.82
CA PHE A 290 -34.58 9.97 9.86
C PHE A 290 -34.86 8.92 10.95
N SER A 291 -33.85 8.44 11.69
CA SER A 291 -34.06 7.41 12.71
C SER A 291 -32.90 7.33 13.70
N GLU A 292 -33.17 7.64 14.98
CA GLU A 292 -32.21 7.38 16.06
C GLU A 292 -31.98 5.88 16.27
N GLU A 293 -33.03 5.07 16.07
CA GLU A 293 -32.95 3.60 16.23
C GLU A 293 -31.92 2.98 15.30
N MET A 294 -31.86 3.45 14.05
CA MET A 294 -30.90 2.97 13.05
C MET A 294 -29.46 3.34 13.39
N GLY A 295 -29.25 4.39 14.19
CA GLY A 295 -27.92 4.80 14.64
C GLY A 295 -27.29 3.85 15.66
N ASP A 296 -28.08 2.94 16.24
CA ASP A 296 -27.58 1.92 17.16
C ASP A 296 -26.78 0.83 16.40
N VAL A 297 -25.46 0.99 16.38
CA VAL A 297 -24.52 0.07 15.74
C VAL A 297 -24.62 -1.37 16.25
N GLU A 298 -25.18 -1.60 17.45
CA GLU A 298 -25.35 -2.95 17.98
C GLU A 298 -26.41 -3.77 17.23
N LYS A 299 -27.38 -3.08 16.63
CA LYS A 299 -28.44 -3.68 15.81
C LYS A 299 -27.95 -4.08 14.41
N TRP A 300 -26.78 -3.60 13.99
CA TRP A 300 -26.19 -3.93 12.70
C TRP A 300 -25.37 -5.22 12.81
N GLN A 301 -25.57 -6.10 11.84
CA GLN A 301 -24.91 -7.38 11.71
C GLN A 301 -24.01 -7.37 10.47
N SER A 302 -22.81 -7.94 10.60
CA SER A 302 -21.93 -8.15 9.46
C SER A 302 -22.55 -9.20 8.52
N ALA A 303 -22.53 -8.93 7.22
CA ALA A 303 -22.88 -9.93 6.21
C ALA A 303 -21.98 -11.17 6.28
N SER A 304 -20.73 -11.03 6.74
CA SER A 304 -19.81 -12.13 7.00
C SER A 304 -19.72 -12.36 8.52
N PRO A 305 -20.47 -13.33 9.10
CA PRO A 305 -20.66 -13.43 10.55
C PRO A 305 -19.38 -13.67 11.36
N GLU A 306 -18.36 -14.28 10.73
CA GLU A 306 -17.07 -14.58 11.35
C GLU A 306 -16.10 -13.38 11.31
N GLU A 307 -16.42 -12.33 10.54
CA GLU A 307 -15.53 -11.19 10.31
C GLU A 307 -15.94 -9.97 11.14
N THR A 308 -14.97 -9.42 11.87
CA THR A 308 -15.14 -8.17 12.64
C THR A 308 -15.14 -6.92 11.76
N TYR A 309 -14.52 -6.99 10.58
CA TYR A 309 -14.54 -5.95 9.57
C TYR A 309 -15.31 -6.45 8.35
N SER A 310 -16.28 -5.68 7.88
CA SER A 310 -17.06 -6.04 6.69
C SER A 310 -17.36 -4.83 5.83
N VAL A 311 -17.47 -5.07 4.51
CA VAL A 311 -17.94 -4.08 3.53
C VAL A 311 -19.46 -3.95 3.53
N THR A 312 -20.18 -4.92 4.11
CA THR A 312 -21.64 -4.98 4.10
C THR A 312 -22.15 -5.25 5.50
N TRP A 313 -23.01 -4.37 5.98
CA TRP A 313 -23.69 -4.48 7.25
C TRP A 313 -25.19 -4.35 7.01
N PHE A 314 -25.99 -5.17 7.68
CA PHE A 314 -27.43 -5.15 7.54
C PHE A 314 -28.12 -5.23 8.90
N THR A 315 -29.36 -4.76 8.94
CA THR A 315 -30.24 -4.89 10.10
C THR A 315 -31.62 -5.33 9.63
N LYS A 316 -32.31 -6.08 10.49
CA LYS A 316 -33.63 -6.65 10.22
C LYS A 316 -34.55 -6.46 11.41
N ASP A 317 -35.86 -6.58 11.17
CA ASP A 317 -36.90 -6.58 12.19
C ASP A 317 -36.99 -5.28 13.02
N PHE A 318 -36.51 -4.15 12.46
CA PHE A 318 -36.61 -2.84 13.09
C PHE A 318 -38.03 -2.24 12.97
N ASN A 319 -38.34 -1.26 13.82
CA ASN A 319 -39.62 -0.53 13.78
C ASN A 319 -39.37 0.95 13.47
N CYS A 320 -38.93 1.21 12.24
CA CYS A 320 -38.67 2.55 11.74
C CYS A 320 -39.85 3.00 10.86
N VAL A 321 -40.53 4.04 11.31
CA VAL A 321 -41.48 4.80 10.48
C VAL A 321 -40.69 5.92 9.83
N LEU A 322 -40.66 5.94 8.50
CA LEU A 322 -39.95 6.99 7.78
C LEU A 322 -40.70 8.32 7.95
N PRO A 323 -40.06 9.37 8.49
CA PRO A 323 -40.67 10.69 8.58
C PRO A 323 -40.89 11.26 7.19
N ASP A 324 -41.94 12.06 7.02
CA ASP A 324 -42.14 12.81 5.78
C ASP A 324 -41.24 14.07 5.82
N GLN A 325 -40.06 13.96 5.23
CA GLN A 325 -39.07 15.04 5.18
C GLN A 325 -38.47 15.19 3.78
N ALA A 326 -37.99 16.39 3.48
CA ALA A 326 -37.47 16.74 2.16
C ALA A 326 -36.14 16.04 1.83
N GLU A 327 -35.28 15.84 2.83
CA GLU A 327 -33.92 15.32 2.65
C GLU A 327 -33.63 14.19 3.65
N TYR A 328 -32.98 13.12 3.17
CA TYR A 328 -32.53 12.00 4.00
C TYR A 328 -31.01 11.90 3.85
N SER A 329 -30.31 11.80 4.97
CA SER A 329 -28.85 11.74 4.98
C SER A 329 -28.35 10.75 6.01
N ILE A 330 -27.19 10.17 5.73
CA ILE A 330 -26.46 9.27 6.61
C ILE A 330 -25.07 9.84 6.84
N ALA A 331 -24.62 9.86 8.09
CA ALA A 331 -23.25 10.15 8.44
C ALA A 331 -22.62 8.94 9.14
N PHE A 332 -21.43 8.57 8.69
CA PHE A 332 -20.60 7.54 9.29
C PHE A 332 -19.31 8.16 9.80
N THR A 333 -18.94 7.88 11.04
CA THR A 333 -17.65 8.29 11.62
C THR A 333 -16.80 7.05 11.88
N ASP A 334 -15.58 7.00 11.32
CA ASP A 334 -14.68 5.86 11.46
C ASP A 334 -13.86 5.87 12.78
N GLU A 335 -13.01 4.87 12.95
CA GLU A 335 -12.17 4.65 14.14
C GLU A 335 -11.15 5.78 14.38
N ASP A 336 -10.79 6.49 13.31
CA ASP A 336 -9.86 7.62 13.31
C ASP A 336 -10.58 8.96 13.48
N GLY A 337 -11.92 8.95 13.53
CA GLY A 337 -12.76 10.14 13.71
C GLY A 337 -13.06 10.89 12.41
N LYS A 338 -12.77 10.32 11.23
CA LYS A 338 -13.12 10.91 9.94
C LYS A 338 -14.60 10.63 9.64
N CYS A 339 -15.31 11.65 9.18
CA CYS A 339 -16.74 11.59 8.89
C CYS A 339 -17.01 11.51 7.38
N TYR A 340 -17.93 10.62 6.99
CA TYR A 340 -18.35 10.34 5.63
C TYR A 340 -19.86 10.51 5.54
N LYS A 341 -20.35 11.19 4.50
CA LYS A 341 -21.76 11.48 4.32
C LYS A 341 -22.32 10.85 3.05
N LEU A 342 -23.60 10.49 3.11
CA LEU A 342 -24.35 9.93 2.00
C LEU A 342 -25.75 10.55 1.99
N GLU A 343 -26.09 11.24 0.90
CA GLU A 343 -27.45 11.69 0.64
C GLU A 343 -28.30 10.53 0.13
N VAL A 344 -29.53 10.45 0.59
CA VAL A 344 -30.44 9.31 0.38
C VAL A 344 -31.74 9.78 -0.25
N GLN A 345 -32.21 9.02 -1.23
CA GLN A 345 -33.41 9.30 -1.99
C GLN A 345 -34.56 8.39 -1.55
N LYS A 346 -35.79 8.90 -1.60
CA LYS A 346 -37.03 8.15 -1.37
C LYS A 346 -37.73 7.90 -2.70
N PRO A 347 -37.37 6.83 -3.45
CA PRO A 347 -37.95 6.58 -4.77
C PRO A 347 -39.44 6.21 -4.71
N VAL A 348 -39.84 5.49 -3.66
CA VAL A 348 -41.23 5.07 -3.41
C VAL A 348 -41.51 5.07 -1.91
N GLU A 349 -42.79 5.01 -1.55
CA GLU A 349 -43.21 4.97 -0.14
C GLU A 349 -42.60 3.76 0.58
N GLY A 350 -42.00 4.01 1.74
CA GLY A 350 -41.35 2.96 2.55
C GLY A 350 -39.96 2.52 2.09
N VAL A 351 -39.41 3.07 0.99
CA VAL A 351 -38.08 2.70 0.50
C VAL A 351 -37.14 3.90 0.47
N LEU A 352 -35.95 3.73 1.04
CA LEU A 352 -34.85 4.68 0.93
C LEU A 352 -33.67 4.01 0.22
N VAL A 353 -33.04 4.72 -0.71
CA VAL A 353 -31.89 4.21 -1.47
C VAL A 353 -30.85 5.29 -1.71
N SER A 354 -29.59 4.89 -1.69
CA SER A 354 -28.49 5.66 -2.26
C SER A 354 -27.43 4.70 -2.77
N ILE A 355 -26.94 4.91 -3.98
CA ILE A 355 -25.84 4.12 -4.55
C ILE A 355 -24.84 5.09 -5.16
N LYS A 356 -23.64 5.18 -4.58
CA LYS A 356 -22.56 5.98 -5.17
C LYS A 356 -21.93 5.20 -6.32
N LYS A 357 -21.88 5.81 -7.51
CA LYS A 357 -21.21 5.21 -8.69
C LYS A 357 -19.81 4.72 -8.29
N PRO A 358 -19.46 3.46 -8.56
CA PRO A 358 -18.14 2.93 -8.21
C PRO A 358 -17.06 3.71 -8.96
N LYS A 359 -15.97 4.03 -8.26
CA LYS A 359 -14.77 4.59 -8.90
C LYS A 359 -14.04 3.47 -9.68
N CYS A 360 -14.47 3.23 -10.91
CA CYS A 360 -13.90 2.21 -11.81
C CYS A 360 -12.67 2.72 -12.61
N GLY A 361 -12.28 3.98 -12.44
CA GLY A 361 -11.12 4.61 -13.09
C GLY A 361 -11.23 6.13 -12.97
N TYR A 362 -10.25 6.84 -13.53
CA TYR A 362 -10.26 8.30 -13.60
C TYR A 362 -10.72 8.77 -14.97
N GLU A 363 -11.35 9.94 -14.98
CA GLU A 363 -11.58 10.71 -16.18
C GLU A 363 -10.40 11.68 -16.35
N PHE A 364 -9.84 11.69 -17.56
CA PHE A 364 -8.67 12.48 -17.90
C PHE A 364 -9.06 13.61 -18.83
N GLY A 365 -8.44 14.78 -18.69
CA GLY A 365 -8.59 15.87 -19.64
C GLY A 365 -8.10 15.48 -21.04
N SER A 366 -8.58 16.20 -22.06
CA SER A 366 -8.32 15.89 -23.47
C SER A 366 -6.83 15.79 -23.81
N ALA A 367 -5.99 16.67 -23.28
CA ALA A 367 -4.54 16.63 -23.50
C ALA A 367 -3.92 15.33 -22.97
N VAL A 368 -4.32 14.88 -21.78
CA VAL A 368 -3.84 13.61 -21.20
C VAL A 368 -4.33 12.43 -22.03
N LEU A 369 -5.60 12.44 -22.45
CA LEU A 369 -6.15 11.39 -23.31
C LEU A 369 -5.38 11.23 -24.62
N GLU A 370 -4.97 12.33 -25.27
CA GLU A 370 -4.16 12.24 -26.49
C GLU A 370 -2.79 11.60 -26.24
N VAL A 371 -2.14 11.92 -25.11
CA VAL A 371 -0.89 11.25 -24.71
C VAL A 371 -1.16 9.76 -24.46
N LEU A 372 -2.20 9.39 -23.72
CA LEU A 372 -2.53 7.98 -23.45
C LEU A 372 -2.79 7.19 -24.75
N LYS A 373 -3.49 7.78 -25.72
CA LYS A 373 -3.71 7.17 -27.04
C LYS A 373 -2.39 6.98 -27.80
N ALA A 374 -1.50 7.98 -27.77
CA ALA A 374 -0.18 7.86 -28.38
C ALA A 374 0.67 6.75 -27.72
N GLN A 375 0.61 6.64 -26.38
CA GLN A 375 1.27 5.55 -25.66
C GLN A 375 0.69 4.17 -26.02
N LEU A 376 -0.63 4.08 -26.18
CA LEU A 376 -1.29 2.83 -26.58
C LEU A 376 -0.83 2.42 -27.99
N ALA A 377 -0.80 3.34 -28.94
CA ALA A 377 -0.30 3.08 -30.29
C ALA A 377 1.16 2.61 -30.28
N ASN A 378 2.02 3.20 -29.44
CA ASN A 378 3.39 2.74 -29.26
C ASN A 378 3.46 1.33 -28.68
N CYS A 379 2.60 1.00 -27.71
CA CYS A 379 2.51 -0.35 -27.16
C CYS A 379 2.07 -1.36 -28.23
N GLU A 380 1.10 -1.02 -29.07
CA GLU A 380 0.63 -1.84 -30.17
C GLU A 380 1.76 -2.11 -31.19
N HIS A 381 2.48 -1.06 -31.61
CA HIS A 381 3.66 -1.23 -32.46
C HIS A 381 4.72 -2.14 -31.82
N LEU A 382 5.01 -1.97 -30.52
CA LEU A 382 5.98 -2.83 -29.83
C LEU A 382 5.52 -4.29 -29.78
N LEU A 383 4.21 -4.55 -29.64
CA LEU A 383 3.65 -5.90 -29.67
C LEU A 383 3.71 -6.56 -31.06
N GLU A 384 3.89 -5.80 -32.14
CA GLU A 384 4.16 -6.38 -33.46
C GLU A 384 5.54 -7.06 -33.52
N TYR A 385 6.54 -6.49 -32.82
CA TYR A 385 7.91 -7.02 -32.76
C TYR A 385 8.11 -7.99 -31.59
N GLU A 386 7.51 -7.68 -30.44
CA GLU A 386 7.60 -8.46 -29.19
C GLU A 386 6.20 -8.89 -28.71
N PRO A 387 5.53 -9.81 -29.42
CA PRO A 387 4.14 -10.18 -29.15
C PRO A 387 3.91 -10.76 -27.75
N ASP A 388 4.95 -11.33 -27.14
CA ASP A 388 4.90 -11.96 -25.82
C ASP A 388 5.53 -11.07 -24.74
N SER A 389 5.69 -9.75 -24.99
CA SER A 389 6.05 -8.81 -23.94
C SER A 389 4.89 -8.63 -22.96
N LYS A 390 4.98 -9.30 -21.80
CA LYS A 390 3.96 -9.22 -20.75
C LYS A 390 3.74 -7.81 -20.21
N TRP A 391 4.78 -6.97 -20.18
CA TRP A 391 4.68 -5.61 -19.68
C TRP A 391 3.92 -4.73 -20.65
N THR A 392 4.20 -4.89 -21.94
CA THR A 392 3.52 -4.17 -23.02
C THR A 392 2.05 -4.61 -23.13
N LEU A 393 1.77 -5.92 -23.10
CA LEU A 393 0.39 -6.45 -23.10
C LEU A 393 -0.43 -5.91 -21.93
N LEU A 394 0.14 -5.93 -20.72
CA LEU A 394 -0.55 -5.45 -19.52
C LEU A 394 -0.76 -3.94 -19.59
N THR A 395 0.25 -3.18 -20.01
CA THR A 395 0.15 -1.72 -20.12
C THR A 395 -0.86 -1.31 -21.19
N ALA A 396 -0.88 -1.99 -22.34
CA ALA A 396 -1.89 -1.77 -23.38
C ALA A 396 -3.32 -1.97 -22.83
N ALA A 397 -3.55 -3.05 -22.06
CA ALA A 397 -4.86 -3.27 -21.43
C ALA A 397 -5.24 -2.17 -20.41
N LEU A 398 -4.28 -1.69 -19.61
CA LEU A 398 -4.49 -0.59 -18.65
C LEU A 398 -4.78 0.74 -19.37
N LEU A 399 -4.07 1.04 -20.46
CA LEU A 399 -4.27 2.23 -21.30
C LEU A 399 -5.63 2.19 -22.00
N MET A 400 -5.99 1.06 -22.62
CA MET A 400 -7.32 0.85 -23.21
C MET A 400 -8.43 1.13 -22.19
N LYS A 401 -8.28 0.63 -20.96
CA LYS A 401 -9.24 0.88 -19.87
C LYS A 401 -9.30 2.36 -19.46
N ALA A 402 -8.16 3.03 -19.42
CA ALA A 402 -8.05 4.45 -19.06
C ALA A 402 -8.63 5.38 -20.14
N ILE A 403 -8.51 5.01 -21.42
CA ILE A 403 -9.00 5.78 -22.57
C ILE A 403 -10.49 5.58 -22.77
N ASP A 404 -10.92 4.33 -22.92
CA ASP A 404 -12.32 3.94 -23.10
C ASP A 404 -12.51 2.48 -22.69
N ARG A 405 -12.91 2.27 -21.43
CA ARG A 405 -13.09 0.93 -20.85
C ARG A 405 -14.20 0.13 -21.52
N SER A 406 -15.26 0.78 -21.99
CA SER A 406 -16.42 0.09 -22.57
C SER A 406 -16.13 -0.26 -24.02
N GLY A 407 -15.69 0.72 -24.82
CA GLY A 407 -15.37 0.53 -26.23
C GLY A 407 -14.21 -0.44 -26.46
N ASN A 408 -13.23 -0.51 -25.56
CA ASN A 408 -12.07 -1.40 -25.70
C ASN A 408 -12.20 -2.73 -24.96
N HIS A 409 -13.32 -3.03 -24.28
CA HIS A 409 -13.41 -4.18 -23.37
C HIS A 409 -13.06 -5.51 -24.01
N ALA A 410 -13.53 -5.77 -25.23
CA ALA A 410 -13.22 -7.01 -25.94
C ALA A 410 -11.71 -7.19 -26.16
N LYS A 411 -11.01 -6.12 -26.56
CA LYS A 411 -9.55 -6.13 -26.78
C LYS A 411 -8.78 -6.25 -25.47
N ILE A 412 -9.27 -5.61 -24.40
CA ILE A 412 -8.74 -5.76 -23.05
C ILE A 412 -8.76 -7.23 -22.63
N LEU A 413 -9.89 -7.92 -22.80
CA LEU A 413 -10.02 -9.34 -22.47
C LEU A 413 -9.07 -10.21 -23.30
N GLU A 414 -8.94 -9.96 -24.61
CA GLU A 414 -7.98 -10.66 -25.47
C GLU A 414 -6.53 -10.53 -24.96
N ASN A 415 -6.12 -9.30 -24.60
CA ASN A 415 -4.78 -9.07 -24.04
C ASN A 415 -4.58 -9.79 -22.70
N LEU A 416 -5.59 -9.78 -21.81
CA LEU A 416 -5.53 -10.47 -20.52
C LEU A 416 -5.52 -12.00 -20.68
N GLU A 417 -6.26 -12.56 -21.63
CA GLU A 417 -6.23 -13.98 -21.97
C GLU A 417 -4.84 -14.39 -22.51
N LYS A 418 -4.25 -13.59 -23.39
CA LYS A 418 -2.88 -13.82 -23.87
C LYS A 418 -1.87 -13.78 -22.73
N LEU A 419 -2.00 -12.84 -21.80
CA LEU A 419 -1.16 -12.74 -20.61
C LEU A 419 -1.21 -13.98 -19.72
N GLN A 420 -2.34 -14.68 -19.64
CA GLN A 420 -2.43 -15.95 -18.91
C GLN A 420 -1.52 -17.03 -19.49
N THR A 421 -1.22 -16.96 -20.79
CA THR A 421 -0.31 -17.88 -21.49
C THR A 421 1.14 -17.44 -21.38
N VAL A 422 1.39 -16.13 -21.55
CA VAL A 422 2.74 -15.53 -21.54
C VAL A 422 3.36 -15.48 -20.13
N ASP A 423 2.56 -15.22 -19.09
CA ASP A 423 3.01 -15.20 -17.69
C ASP A 423 2.15 -16.14 -16.81
N PRO A 424 2.30 -17.47 -16.97
CA PRO A 424 1.42 -18.47 -16.36
C PRO A 424 1.45 -18.44 -14.83
N MET A 425 2.54 -17.97 -14.22
CA MET A 425 2.64 -17.81 -12.77
C MET A 425 1.66 -16.76 -12.22
N ARG A 426 1.15 -15.85 -13.07
CA ARG A 426 0.16 -14.82 -12.70
C ARG A 426 -1.18 -15.01 -13.41
N LYS A 427 -1.45 -16.19 -13.98
CA LYS A 427 -2.76 -16.52 -14.60
C LYS A 427 -3.95 -16.10 -13.74
N GLY A 428 -3.95 -16.45 -12.45
CA GLY A 428 -5.03 -16.09 -11.52
C GLY A 428 -5.19 -14.58 -11.32
N TYR A 429 -4.09 -13.82 -11.36
CA TYR A 429 -4.14 -12.36 -11.25
C TYR A 429 -4.80 -11.71 -12.48
N TYR A 430 -4.50 -12.17 -13.70
CA TYR A 430 -5.16 -11.66 -14.91
C TYR A 430 -6.63 -12.05 -14.96
N GLN A 431 -6.97 -13.27 -14.54
CA GLN A 431 -8.36 -13.70 -14.43
C GLN A 431 -9.15 -12.86 -13.42
N ASP A 432 -8.57 -12.54 -12.27
CA ASP A 432 -9.20 -11.65 -11.28
C ASP A 432 -9.43 -10.24 -11.86
N MET A 433 -8.51 -9.74 -12.71
CA MET A 433 -8.71 -8.47 -13.43
C MET A 433 -9.86 -8.55 -14.45
N MET A 434 -9.92 -9.63 -15.25
CA MET A 434 -11.00 -9.85 -16.23
C MET A 434 -12.36 -9.88 -15.54
N ASN A 435 -12.48 -10.63 -14.42
CA ASN A 435 -13.70 -10.69 -13.63
C ASN A 435 -14.11 -9.31 -13.13
N LYS A 436 -13.16 -8.61 -12.49
CA LYS A 436 -13.40 -7.30 -11.90
C LYS A 436 -13.88 -6.30 -12.96
N TRP A 437 -13.16 -6.17 -14.07
CA TRP A 437 -13.46 -5.17 -15.10
C TRP A 437 -14.73 -5.49 -15.89
N SER A 438 -15.09 -6.77 -16.04
CA SER A 438 -16.37 -7.15 -16.64
C SER A 438 -17.55 -6.80 -15.74
N ILE A 439 -17.41 -7.00 -14.42
CA ILE A 439 -18.42 -6.57 -13.43
C ILE A 439 -18.55 -5.04 -13.43
N GLU A 440 -17.44 -4.30 -13.50
CA GLU A 440 -17.46 -2.82 -13.55
C GLU A 440 -18.37 -2.30 -14.67
N ILE A 441 -18.28 -2.86 -15.88
CA ILE A 441 -19.11 -2.45 -17.03
C ILE A 441 -20.59 -2.74 -16.78
N ARG A 442 -20.92 -3.93 -16.27
CA ARG A 442 -22.32 -4.27 -15.97
C ARG A 442 -22.90 -3.42 -14.85
N LEU A 443 -22.09 -3.08 -13.84
CA LEU A 443 -22.50 -2.16 -12.77
C LEU A 443 -22.76 -0.74 -13.30
N GLU A 444 -21.88 -0.22 -14.18
CA GLU A 444 -22.09 1.09 -14.80
C GLU A 444 -23.41 1.11 -15.60
N CYS A 445 -23.65 0.12 -16.47
CA CYS A 445 -24.90 0.00 -17.22
C CYS A 445 -26.13 -0.15 -16.33
N TRP A 446 -26.02 -0.91 -15.23
CA TRP A 446 -27.13 -1.12 -14.30
C TRP A 446 -27.50 0.15 -13.54
N LEU A 447 -26.52 0.94 -13.12
CA LEU A 447 -26.74 2.21 -12.41
C LEU A 447 -27.27 3.33 -13.32
N GLU A 448 -26.92 3.29 -14.61
CA GLU A 448 -27.38 4.26 -15.61
C GLU A 448 -28.74 3.88 -16.23
N GLY A 449 -29.23 2.67 -15.95
CA GLY A 449 -30.53 2.18 -16.43
C GLY A 449 -31.74 2.77 -15.70
N GLU A 450 -32.94 2.47 -16.20
CA GLU A 450 -34.20 3.02 -15.66
C GLU A 450 -34.54 2.53 -14.25
N LYS A 451 -33.97 1.40 -13.81
CA LYS A 451 -34.35 0.69 -12.58
C LYS A 451 -33.15 0.10 -11.84
N PRO A 452 -32.30 0.94 -11.20
CA PRO A 452 -31.01 0.55 -10.61
C PRO A 452 -31.13 -0.28 -9.31
N LEU A 453 -32.24 -0.99 -9.11
CA LEU A 453 -32.54 -1.83 -7.95
C LEU A 453 -33.15 -3.19 -8.31
N GLU A 454 -33.65 -3.36 -9.54
CA GLU A 454 -34.32 -4.60 -9.95
C GLU A 454 -33.28 -5.69 -10.27
N LYS A 455 -32.98 -5.89 -11.56
CA LYS A 455 -32.11 -6.97 -12.02
C LYS A 455 -30.71 -6.48 -12.33
N LEU A 456 -29.71 -7.01 -11.62
CA LEU A 456 -28.30 -6.89 -11.97
C LEU A 456 -27.87 -8.12 -12.79
N ASP A 457 -27.63 -7.90 -14.08
CA ASP A 457 -27.23 -8.94 -15.01
C ASP A 457 -25.70 -9.03 -15.14
N LEU A 458 -25.13 -10.10 -14.55
CA LEU A 458 -23.72 -10.49 -14.65
C LEU A 458 -23.56 -11.82 -15.40
N SER A 459 -24.53 -12.18 -16.25
CA SER A 459 -24.48 -13.41 -17.03
C SER A 459 -23.43 -13.35 -18.16
N GLU A 460 -22.94 -14.53 -18.55
CA GLU A 460 -22.05 -14.74 -19.70
C GLU A 460 -20.74 -13.92 -19.65
N LEU A 461 -20.25 -13.67 -18.44
CA LEU A 461 -19.03 -12.89 -18.20
C LEU A 461 -17.78 -13.76 -17.98
N ARG A 462 -17.93 -15.10 -17.99
CA ARG A 462 -16.87 -16.08 -17.68
C ARG A 462 -16.24 -15.82 -16.29
N LEU A 463 -17.04 -15.37 -15.33
CA LEU A 463 -16.57 -15.09 -13.97
C LEU A 463 -16.20 -16.37 -13.27
N ASN A 464 -15.06 -16.37 -12.58
CA ASN A 464 -14.71 -17.41 -11.62
C ASN A 464 -14.61 -16.89 -10.18
N ARG A 465 -14.59 -15.56 -10.01
CA ARG A 465 -14.67 -14.83 -8.74
C ARG A 465 -15.58 -13.62 -8.87
N LEU A 466 -16.30 -13.33 -7.79
CA LEU A 466 -17.09 -12.11 -7.65
C LEU A 466 -16.26 -10.99 -7.02
N ALA A 467 -16.63 -9.75 -7.36
CA ALA A 467 -16.11 -8.52 -6.78
C ALA A 467 -17.28 -7.53 -6.62
N TYR A 468 -17.03 -6.39 -5.96
CA TYR A 468 -18.02 -5.32 -5.81
C TYR A 468 -19.23 -5.70 -4.95
N GLU A 469 -18.98 -6.46 -3.88
CA GLU A 469 -20.00 -6.97 -2.96
C GLU A 469 -20.88 -5.87 -2.36
N GLN A 470 -20.36 -4.64 -2.26
CA GLN A 470 -21.11 -3.46 -1.83
C GLN A 470 -22.37 -3.23 -2.67
N TYR A 471 -22.24 -3.43 -3.98
CA TYR A 471 -23.28 -3.14 -4.97
C TYR A 471 -24.21 -4.32 -5.18
N LEU A 472 -23.70 -5.55 -5.02
CA LEU A 472 -24.52 -6.76 -5.06
C LEU A 472 -25.53 -6.81 -3.90
N ALA A 473 -25.24 -6.12 -2.80
CA ALA A 473 -26.07 -6.13 -1.60
C ALA A 473 -27.44 -5.47 -1.74
N VAL A 474 -27.59 -4.55 -2.70
CA VAL A 474 -28.80 -3.72 -2.86
C VAL A 474 -29.70 -4.14 -4.01
N ALA A 475 -29.31 -5.10 -4.85
CA ALA A 475 -30.10 -5.59 -5.98
C ALA A 475 -31.22 -6.57 -5.54
N ASP A 476 -32.39 -6.53 -6.20
CA ASP A 476 -33.47 -7.48 -5.97
C ASP A 476 -33.26 -8.80 -6.71
N GLU A 477 -32.68 -8.77 -7.90
CA GLU A 477 -32.38 -9.95 -8.69
C GLU A 477 -30.94 -9.91 -9.18
N ILE A 478 -30.25 -11.06 -9.11
CA ILE A 478 -28.89 -11.23 -9.62
C ILE A 478 -28.87 -12.42 -10.57
N ASP A 479 -28.35 -12.20 -11.78
CA ASP A 479 -28.16 -13.23 -12.79
C ASP A 479 -26.67 -13.50 -12.97
N LEU A 480 -26.22 -14.72 -12.66
CA LEU A 480 -24.84 -15.19 -12.83
C LEU A 480 -24.78 -16.39 -13.78
N THR A 481 -25.76 -16.58 -14.65
CA THR A 481 -25.72 -17.65 -15.67
C THR A 481 -24.51 -17.51 -16.61
N GLY A 482 -24.02 -18.60 -17.19
CA GLY A 482 -22.86 -18.61 -18.09
C GLY A 482 -21.49 -18.37 -17.44
N ASN A 483 -21.39 -18.49 -16.10
CA ASN A 483 -20.16 -18.28 -15.35
C ASN A 483 -19.62 -19.57 -14.70
N GLU A 484 -18.31 -19.62 -14.43
CA GLU A 484 -17.60 -20.76 -13.83
C GLU A 484 -17.11 -20.44 -12.41
N LEU A 485 -18.04 -20.09 -11.53
CA LEU A 485 -17.73 -19.61 -10.18
C LEU A 485 -17.01 -20.68 -9.34
N LEU A 486 -15.85 -20.31 -8.78
CA LEU A 486 -15.12 -21.13 -7.83
C LEU A 486 -15.76 -21.07 -6.43
N GLU A 487 -15.43 -22.05 -5.57
CA GLU A 487 -15.99 -22.16 -4.22
C GLU A 487 -15.84 -20.88 -3.37
N GLY A 488 -14.71 -20.16 -3.53
CA GLY A 488 -14.48 -18.89 -2.84
C GLY A 488 -15.51 -17.79 -3.18
N SER A 489 -16.20 -17.89 -4.31
CA SER A 489 -17.30 -16.98 -4.68
C SER A 489 -18.56 -17.24 -3.87
N LEU A 490 -18.79 -18.47 -3.42
CA LEU A 490 -19.97 -18.83 -2.63
C LEU A 490 -19.96 -18.14 -1.27
N ALA A 491 -18.78 -17.98 -0.68
CA ALA A 491 -18.63 -17.21 0.54
C ALA A 491 -19.10 -15.75 0.38
N LYS A 492 -19.15 -15.21 -0.85
CA LYS A 492 -19.60 -13.84 -1.12
C LYS A 492 -21.12 -13.69 -1.19
N PHE A 493 -21.86 -14.79 -1.24
CA PHE A 493 -23.33 -14.75 -1.37
C PHE A 493 -24.01 -14.22 -0.11
N CYS A 494 -23.31 -14.24 1.02
CA CYS A 494 -23.76 -13.60 2.25
C CYS A 494 -23.95 -12.07 2.10
N HIS A 495 -23.24 -11.46 1.15
CA HIS A 495 -23.40 -10.05 0.83
C HIS A 495 -24.67 -9.77 0.01
N PHE A 496 -25.39 -10.77 -0.49
CA PHE A 496 -26.60 -10.58 -1.32
C PHE A 496 -27.81 -10.32 -0.42
N VAL A 497 -27.80 -9.17 0.25
CA VAL A 497 -28.75 -8.87 1.33
C VAL A 497 -30.17 -8.72 0.81
N PHE A 498 -30.39 -7.91 -0.24
CA PHE A 498 -31.72 -7.66 -0.81
C PHE A 498 -32.14 -8.63 -1.93
N CYS A 499 -31.23 -9.50 -2.38
CA CYS A 499 -31.45 -10.39 -3.51
C CYS A 499 -32.52 -11.44 -3.19
N ARG A 500 -33.68 -11.30 -3.84
CA ARG A 500 -34.83 -12.20 -3.78
C ARG A 500 -34.76 -13.29 -4.84
N LYS A 501 -34.20 -12.98 -6.00
CA LYS A 501 -34.06 -13.92 -7.12
C LYS A 501 -32.62 -14.06 -7.55
N LEU A 502 -32.09 -15.28 -7.44
CA LEU A 502 -30.76 -15.61 -7.91
C LEU A 502 -30.84 -16.64 -9.02
N THR A 503 -30.24 -16.34 -10.18
CA THR A 503 -30.16 -17.27 -11.31
C THR A 503 -28.71 -17.65 -11.55
N LEU A 504 -28.39 -18.95 -11.62
CA LEU A 504 -27.02 -19.47 -11.77
C LEU A 504 -26.97 -20.61 -12.78
N THR A 505 -25.81 -20.84 -13.39
CA THR A 505 -25.57 -22.07 -14.17
C THR A 505 -25.28 -23.25 -13.24
N LYS A 506 -25.85 -24.41 -13.57
CA LYS A 506 -25.72 -25.67 -12.86
C LYS A 506 -24.38 -26.32 -13.21
N GLY A 507 -23.35 -26.08 -12.40
CA GLY A 507 -22.04 -26.68 -12.60
C GLY A 507 -21.03 -26.46 -11.48
N GLY A 508 -19.99 -27.30 -11.40
CA GLY A 508 -18.88 -27.16 -10.46
C GLY A 508 -19.25 -27.45 -8.98
N PRO A 509 -18.80 -26.64 -8.00
CA PRO A 509 -19.12 -26.84 -6.56
C PRO A 509 -20.62 -26.70 -6.23
N LEU A 510 -21.47 -26.47 -7.23
CA LEU A 510 -22.91 -26.31 -7.16
C LEU A 510 -23.70 -27.57 -7.54
N ALA A 511 -23.01 -28.69 -7.79
CA ALA A 511 -23.60 -29.87 -8.40
C ALA A 511 -24.64 -30.60 -7.51
N GLU A 512 -24.45 -30.68 -6.18
CA GLU A 512 -25.41 -31.32 -5.25
C GLU A 512 -25.38 -30.66 -3.85
N GLY A 513 -26.55 -30.38 -3.27
CA GLY A 513 -26.69 -29.80 -1.92
C GLY A 513 -26.44 -28.28 -1.79
N ALA A 514 -25.99 -27.63 -2.87
CA ALA A 514 -25.67 -26.21 -2.87
C ALA A 514 -26.88 -25.29 -2.70
N GLU A 515 -28.08 -25.70 -3.14
CA GLU A 515 -29.29 -24.87 -3.00
C GLU A 515 -29.62 -24.54 -1.54
N LEU A 516 -29.55 -25.53 -0.66
CA LEU A 516 -29.81 -25.33 0.77
C LEU A 516 -28.74 -24.41 1.39
N LYS A 517 -27.47 -24.63 1.03
CA LYS A 517 -26.34 -23.79 1.47
C LYS A 517 -26.51 -22.34 0.99
N MET A 518 -26.96 -22.12 -0.24
CA MET A 518 -27.20 -20.78 -0.78
C MET A 518 -28.36 -20.06 -0.09
N LYS A 519 -29.47 -20.77 0.14
CA LYS A 519 -30.60 -20.23 0.91
C LYS A 519 -30.22 -19.88 2.35
N GLN A 520 -29.24 -20.56 2.93
CA GLN A 520 -28.70 -20.23 4.25
C GLN A 520 -27.72 -19.04 4.23
N LEU A 521 -27.01 -18.84 3.12
CA LEU A 521 -26.03 -17.75 2.98
C LEU A 521 -26.70 -16.42 2.65
N CYS A 522 -27.63 -16.39 1.70
CA CYS A 522 -28.32 -15.16 1.31
C CYS A 522 -29.36 -14.75 2.35
N VAL A 523 -29.46 -13.45 2.65
CA VAL A 523 -30.32 -12.94 3.73
C VAL A 523 -31.80 -13.00 3.37
N SER A 524 -32.17 -12.75 2.11
CA SER A 524 -33.58 -12.61 1.69
C SER A 524 -33.95 -13.32 0.39
N LEU A 525 -33.30 -14.45 0.11
CA LEU A 525 -33.49 -15.20 -1.13
C LEU A 525 -34.81 -16.00 -1.14
N ASP A 526 -35.71 -15.64 -2.06
CA ASP A 526 -37.01 -16.28 -2.25
C ASP A 526 -36.97 -17.36 -3.35
N GLU A 527 -36.35 -17.03 -4.49
CA GLU A 527 -36.25 -17.86 -5.68
C GLU A 527 -34.77 -18.12 -6.04
N LEU A 528 -34.38 -19.38 -6.09
CA LEU A 528 -33.11 -19.83 -6.66
C LEU A 528 -33.40 -20.62 -7.93
N LYS A 529 -32.94 -20.12 -9.07
CA LYS A 529 -33.10 -20.79 -10.37
C LYS A 529 -31.75 -21.29 -10.86
N LEU A 530 -31.62 -22.62 -10.96
CA LEU A 530 -30.46 -23.27 -11.59
C LEU A 530 -30.79 -23.58 -13.05
N VAL A 531 -30.01 -22.99 -13.96
CA VAL A 531 -30.12 -23.18 -15.42
C VAL A 531 -29.04 -24.17 -15.84
N GLU A 532 -29.37 -25.11 -16.73
CA GLU A 532 -28.39 -26.06 -17.26
C GLU A 532 -27.34 -25.41 -18.16
#